data_AF-A0A538MMB2-F1
#
_entry.id   AF-A0A538MMB2-F1
#
_cell.length_a   1.000
_cell.length_b   1.000
_cell.length_c   1.000
_cell.angle_alpha   90.00
_cell.angle_beta   90.00
_cell.angle_gamma   90.00
#
_symmetry.space_group_name_H-M   'P 1'
#
loop_
_entity.id
_entity.type
_entity.pdbx_description
1 polymer ?
#
loop_
_entity_poly.entity_id
_entity_poly.type
_entity_poly.pdbx_seq_one_letter_code
_entity_poly.pdbx_strand_id
1 'polypeptide(L)'
;MSLAGLTILPSSQVEAWVRATAGARPADRDAVDLRLFTEEQTHTGQLRNSQTDVGGWPVLTPTTRALTLPANPNGIDPATGYTNLELWLFQYAAQVEGR
;
A
#
# COMPACT_ATOMS: atom_id res chain seq x y z
N MET A 1 8.35 -28.60 1.65
CA MET A 1 9.34 -28.05 2.60
C MET A 1 8.60 -27.05 3.48
N SER A 2 8.72 -27.13 4.80
CA SER A 2 8.12 -26.14 5.71
C SER A 2 9.23 -25.40 6.44
N LEU A 3 9.17 -24.08 6.46
CA LEU A 3 9.90 -23.26 7.40
C LEU A 3 8.95 -22.96 8.56
N ALA A 4 9.40 -23.17 9.80
CA ALA A 4 8.58 -22.91 10.97
C ALA A 4 8.08 -21.46 10.97
N GLY A 5 6.76 -21.27 11.11
CA GLY A 5 6.13 -19.95 11.12
C GLY A 5 5.93 -19.29 9.75
N LEU A 6 6.25 -19.96 8.63
CA LEU A 6 6.06 -19.41 7.29
C LEU A 6 5.16 -20.29 6.42
N THR A 7 4.23 -19.66 5.73
CA THR A 7 3.43 -20.30 4.67
C THR A 7 4.15 -20.12 3.33
N ILE A 8 4.65 -21.22 2.76
CA ILE A 8 5.31 -21.20 1.46
C ILE A 8 4.25 -21.25 0.36
N LEU A 9 4.23 -20.23 -0.50
CA LEU A 9 3.36 -20.20 -1.68
C LEU A 9 3.96 -21.03 -2.82
N PRO A 10 3.15 -21.78 -3.59
CA PRO A 10 3.57 -22.35 -4.86
C PRO A 10 4.10 -21.26 -5.80
N SER A 11 5.13 -21.56 -6.60
CA SER A 11 5.70 -20.59 -7.53
C SER A 11 4.68 -19.98 -8.49
N SER A 12 3.67 -20.76 -8.90
CA SER A 12 2.55 -20.31 -9.74
C SER A 12 1.64 -19.26 -9.10
N GLN A 13 1.73 -19.05 -7.78
CA GLN A 13 0.92 -18.08 -7.04
C GLN A 13 1.69 -16.83 -6.63
N VAL A 14 3.03 -16.88 -6.67
CA VAL A 14 3.89 -15.81 -6.13
C VAL A 14 3.65 -14.49 -6.84
N GLU A 15 3.58 -14.49 -8.18
CA GLU A 15 3.38 -13.28 -8.98
C GLU A 15 2.08 -12.55 -8.61
N ALA A 16 0.96 -13.27 -8.61
CA ALA A 16 -0.33 -12.71 -8.24
C ALA A 16 -0.35 -12.19 -6.79
N TRP A 17 0.26 -12.93 -5.87
CA TRP A 17 0.33 -12.54 -4.46
C TRP A 17 1.18 -11.28 -4.25
N VAL A 18 2.39 -11.24 -4.81
CA VAL A 18 3.30 -10.08 -4.70
C VAL A 18 2.65 -8.84 -5.31
N ARG A 19 1.97 -8.99 -6.46
CA ARG A 19 1.24 -7.88 -7.06
C ARG A 19 0.16 -7.30 -6.17
N ALA A 20 -0.58 -8.16 -5.47
CA ALA A 20 -1.67 -7.73 -4.60
C ALA A 20 -1.19 -7.09 -3.29
N THR A 21 0.01 -7.42 -2.80
CA THR A 21 0.40 -7.09 -1.42
C THR A 21 1.65 -6.22 -1.29
N ALA A 22 2.52 -6.17 -2.30
CA ALA A 22 3.82 -5.52 -2.17
C ALA A 22 3.73 -3.99 -2.27
N GLY A 23 4.52 -3.30 -1.43
CA GLY A 23 4.62 -1.85 -1.40
C GLY A 23 3.89 -1.23 -0.20
N ALA A 24 4.07 0.07 -0.02
CA ALA A 24 3.53 0.79 1.14
C ALA A 24 2.01 1.07 1.02
N ARG A 25 1.48 1.13 -0.20
CA ARG A 25 0.08 1.48 -0.48
C ARG A 25 -0.52 0.58 -1.57
N PRO A 26 -0.55 -0.75 -1.38
CA PRO A 26 -0.91 -1.69 -2.43
C PRO A 26 -2.31 -1.49 -3.01
N ALA A 27 -3.26 -0.94 -2.23
CA ALA A 27 -4.63 -0.63 -2.67
C ALA A 27 -4.83 0.81 -3.20
N ASP A 28 -3.81 1.68 -3.08
CA ASP A 28 -3.86 3.07 -3.57
C ASP A 28 -2.65 3.35 -4.46
N ARG A 29 -2.65 2.69 -5.62
CA ARG A 29 -1.61 2.80 -6.66
C ARG A 29 -1.83 4.05 -7.49
N ASP A 30 -0.77 4.80 -7.74
CA ASP A 30 -0.84 5.92 -8.65
C ASP A 30 -0.70 5.50 -10.13
N ALA A 31 -0.73 6.48 -11.04
CA ALA A 31 -0.62 6.20 -12.47
C ALA A 31 0.75 5.60 -12.87
N VAL A 32 1.82 5.90 -12.13
CA VAL A 32 3.16 5.37 -12.39
C VAL A 32 3.23 3.90 -11.95
N ASP A 33 2.71 3.59 -10.76
CA ASP A 33 2.58 2.21 -10.28
C ASP A 33 1.78 1.36 -11.27
N LEU A 34 0.58 1.80 -11.65
CA LEU A 34 -0.29 1.07 -12.57
C LEU A 34 0.37 0.82 -13.93
N ARG A 35 1.14 1.78 -14.44
CA ARG A 35 1.94 1.58 -15.66
C ARG A 35 2.95 0.46 -15.47
N LEU A 36 3.74 0.46 -14.40
CA LEU A 36 4.76 -0.57 -14.17
C LEU A 36 4.15 -1.97 -14.06
N PHE A 37 2.99 -2.10 -13.42
CA PHE A 37 2.25 -3.36 -13.36
C PHE A 37 1.75 -3.81 -14.73
N THR A 38 1.27 -2.88 -15.56
CA THR A 38 0.85 -3.18 -16.94
C THR A 38 2.03 -3.62 -17.80
N GLU A 39 3.16 -2.91 -17.71
CA GLU A 39 4.41 -3.24 -18.42
C GLU A 39 4.98 -4.60 -17.99
N GLU A 40 4.88 -4.94 -16.70
CA GLU A 40 5.25 -6.24 -16.15
C GLU A 40 4.38 -7.36 -16.71
N GLN A 41 3.04 -7.23 -16.59
CA GLN A 41 2.07 -8.23 -17.05
C GLN A 41 2.13 -8.50 -18.55
N THR A 42 2.37 -7.45 -19.33
CA THR A 42 2.44 -7.55 -20.79
C THR A 42 3.85 -7.86 -21.29
N HIS A 43 4.84 -7.91 -20.39
CA HIS A 43 6.26 -8.04 -20.71
C HIS A 43 6.75 -7.02 -21.75
N THR A 44 6.23 -5.79 -21.68
CA THR A 44 6.58 -4.70 -22.61
C THR A 44 7.47 -3.62 -21.99
N GLY A 45 7.81 -3.77 -20.70
CA GLY A 45 8.68 -2.85 -19.97
C GLY A 45 10.08 -2.73 -20.57
N GLN A 46 10.72 -1.58 -20.34
CA GLN A 46 12.07 -1.28 -20.80
C GLN A 46 12.86 -0.55 -19.71
N LEU A 47 14.19 -0.71 -19.73
CA LEU A 47 15.07 0.07 -18.86
C LEU A 47 14.90 1.57 -19.18
N ARG A 48 14.66 2.37 -18.14
CA ARG A 48 14.54 3.82 -18.25
C ARG A 48 15.86 4.44 -17.84
N ASN A 49 16.38 5.35 -18.65
CA ASN A 49 17.65 6.01 -18.38
C ASN A 49 17.45 7.29 -17.58
N SER A 50 16.25 7.88 -17.66
CA SER A 50 15.88 9.07 -16.92
C SER A 50 14.40 9.04 -16.54
N GLN A 51 14.08 9.69 -15.42
CA GLN A 51 12.72 10.07 -15.05
C GLN A 51 12.00 10.84 -16.17
N THR A 52 12.69 11.59 -17.02
CA THR A 52 12.06 12.31 -18.13
C THR A 52 11.47 11.37 -19.18
N ASP A 53 11.99 10.14 -19.30
CA ASP A 53 11.48 9.11 -20.22
C ASP A 53 10.06 8.66 -19.85
N VAL A 54 9.60 9.02 -18.65
CA VAL A 54 8.35 8.58 -18.04
C VAL A 54 7.51 9.73 -17.49
N GLY A 55 7.78 10.96 -17.92
CA GLY A 55 7.00 12.16 -17.58
C GLY A 55 7.65 13.10 -16.55
N GLY A 56 8.81 12.74 -16.00
CA GLY A 56 9.56 13.57 -15.06
C GLY A 56 9.09 13.45 -13.61
N TRP A 57 9.63 14.31 -12.74
CA TRP A 57 9.16 14.44 -11.37
C TRP A 57 7.85 15.23 -11.33
N PRO A 58 6.81 14.74 -10.63
CA PRO A 58 5.57 15.47 -10.53
C PRO A 58 5.77 16.76 -9.72
N VAL A 59 5.16 17.86 -10.18
CA VAL A 59 5.03 19.07 -9.37
C VAL A 59 3.80 18.91 -8.50
N LEU A 60 4.00 18.46 -7.25
CA LEU A 60 2.91 18.26 -6.30
C LEU A 60 2.60 19.58 -5.59
N THR A 61 1.32 19.98 -5.63
CA THR A 61 0.86 21.11 -4.82
C THR A 61 0.68 20.66 -3.37
N PRO A 62 1.10 21.47 -2.38
CA PRO A 62 0.80 21.18 -0.99
C PRO A 62 -0.71 21.08 -0.78
N THR A 63 -1.18 19.97 -0.22
CA THR A 63 -2.58 19.80 0.17
C THR A 63 -2.70 19.73 1.68
N THR A 64 -3.80 20.25 2.21
CA THR A 64 -4.12 20.19 3.64
C THR A 64 -5.54 19.67 3.79
N ARG A 65 -5.79 18.87 4.83
CA ARG A 65 -7.16 18.53 5.25
C ARG A 65 -7.34 18.86 6.72
N ALA A 66 -8.55 19.29 7.09
CA ALA A 66 -8.93 19.35 8.49
C ALA A 66 -8.90 17.94 9.09
N LEU A 67 -8.33 17.81 10.28
CA LEU A 67 -8.22 16.53 10.99
C LEU A 67 -9.18 16.52 12.18
N THR A 68 -10.30 15.83 12.02
CA THR A 68 -11.23 15.60 13.13
C THR A 68 -10.82 14.31 13.84
N LEU A 69 -10.44 14.43 15.11
CA LEU A 69 -10.07 13.31 15.96
C LEU A 69 -11.32 12.57 16.49
N PRO A 70 -11.22 11.27 16.79
CA PRO A 70 -12.29 10.57 17.49
C PRO A 70 -12.49 11.15 18.89
N ALA A 71 -13.71 11.01 19.42
CA ALA A 71 -14.01 11.41 20.79
C ALA A 71 -13.17 10.58 21.78
N ASN A 72 -12.68 11.23 22.85
CA ASN A 72 -11.82 10.61 23.86
C ASN A 72 -10.66 9.80 23.25
N PRO A 73 -9.70 10.45 22.55
CA PRO A 73 -8.67 9.75 21.76
C PRO A 73 -7.78 8.83 22.61
N ASN A 74 -7.59 9.15 23.90
CA ASN A 74 -6.78 8.36 24.84
C ASN A 74 -7.59 7.28 25.57
N GLY A 75 -8.91 7.21 25.35
CA GLY A 75 -9.76 6.18 25.93
C GLY A 75 -9.40 4.81 25.36
N ILE A 76 -9.30 3.80 26.24
CA ILE A 76 -8.98 2.43 25.87
C ILE A 76 -10.28 1.68 25.57
N ASP A 77 -10.34 1.08 24.39
CA ASP A 77 -11.40 0.15 24.04
C ASP A 77 -11.20 -1.17 24.82
N PRO A 78 -12.17 -1.61 25.65
CA PRO A 78 -11.99 -2.78 26.51
C PRO A 78 -12.00 -4.11 25.75
N ALA A 79 -12.49 -4.16 24.52
CA ALA A 79 -12.51 -5.38 23.70
C ALA A 79 -11.17 -5.61 22.99
N THR A 80 -10.44 -4.55 22.66
CA THR A 80 -9.19 -4.63 21.88
C THR A 80 -7.93 -4.25 22.68
N GLY A 81 -8.07 -3.45 23.72
CA GLY A 81 -6.96 -2.89 24.50
C GLY A 81 -6.24 -1.70 23.84
N TYR A 82 -6.64 -1.30 22.62
CA TYR A 82 -6.11 -0.13 21.94
C TYR A 82 -6.85 1.14 22.33
N THR A 83 -6.19 2.28 22.14
CA THR A 83 -6.83 3.60 22.26
C THR A 83 -7.79 3.86 21.11
N ASN A 84 -8.79 4.71 21.34
CA ASN A 84 -9.71 5.15 20.29
C ASN A 84 -8.97 5.81 19.12
N LEU A 85 -7.84 6.49 19.38
CA LEU A 85 -6.98 7.06 18.34
C LEU A 85 -6.32 5.98 17.48
N GLU A 86 -5.78 4.92 18.08
CA GLU A 86 -5.16 3.82 17.35
C GLU A 86 -6.18 3.10 16.47
N LEU A 87 -7.36 2.77 17.01
CA LEU A 87 -8.43 2.15 16.24
C LEU A 87 -8.86 3.00 15.04
N TRP A 88 -8.92 4.31 15.22
CA TRP A 88 -9.19 5.25 14.13
C TRP A 88 -8.04 5.32 13.12
N LEU A 89 -6.78 5.32 13.56
CA LEU A 89 -5.60 5.31 12.68
C LEU A 89 -5.50 4.03 11.86
N PHE A 90 -5.86 2.86 12.42
CA PHE A 90 -5.87 1.59 11.70
C PHE A 90 -6.76 1.63 10.46
N GLN A 91 -7.86 2.40 10.49
CA GLN A 91 -8.74 2.54 9.32
C GLN A 91 -8.05 3.24 8.14
N TYR A 92 -7.13 4.18 8.40
CA TYR A 92 -6.36 4.84 7.34
C TYR A 92 -5.33 3.89 6.73
N ALA A 93 -4.67 3.08 7.55
CA ALA A 93 -3.77 2.03 7.07
C ALA A 93 -4.55 1.01 6.22
N ALA A 94 -5.68 0.51 6.73
CA ALA A 94 -6.52 -0.45 6.02
C ALA A 94 -6.99 0.07 4.65
N GLN A 95 -7.30 1.36 4.54
CA GLN A 95 -7.69 1.98 3.27
C GLN A 95 -6.60 1.85 2.19
N VAL A 96 -5.33 2.04 2.56
CA VAL A 96 -4.21 2.03 1.58
C VAL A 96 -3.58 0.64 1.43
N GLU A 97 -3.74 -0.22 2.43
CA GLU A 97 -3.27 -1.61 2.42
C GLU A 97 -4.28 -2.56 1.78
N GLY A 98 -5.57 -2.20 1.74
CA GLY A 98 -6.65 -3.03 1.19
C GLY A 98 -7.02 -4.23 2.07
N ARG A 99 -6.73 -4.17 3.38
CA ARG A 99 -6.97 -5.24 4.36
C ARG A 99 -7.16 -4.71 5.76
#